data_AF-A0A9D1A8N0-F1
#
_entry.id   AF-A0A9D1A8N0-F1
#
_cell.length_a   1.000
_cell.length_b   1.000
_cell.length_c   1.000
_cell.angle_alpha   90.00
_cell.angle_beta   90.00
_cell.angle_gamma   90.00
#
_symmetry.space_group_name_H-M   'P 1'
#
loop_
_entity.id
_entity.type
_entity.pdbx_description
1 polymer ?
#
loop_
_entity_poly.entity_id
_entity_poly.type
_entity_poly.pdbx_seq_one_letter_code
_entity_poly.pdbx_strand_id
1 'polypeptide(L)'
;LRAMKKRYPNDELFLCMGTDMLLSFDSWYHPKEICSLCQVVMAHRTDIDEAALADFSQTFRKRYGKTPIFLPNDFLELSSTTVRRLLILGGAADDLSPKVYEAILAQGLYGTCRNRKNLPFEDLKRESLALHNEGRVKHVIGCSETAEALAKIYGANPVDAARAGILHDVTKALSGLEQLHLCKTYGIIVDDFLKTHTKLLHAPTAAVVAQRVFGENEAVCSAIRWHTSGRANMSTLEKIIYVADYMEPNRDFPGVKELRKLAYSDLDAALLLGLEMTQEHLAQQGAPMGKASLEAIAYLKTGKDAT
;
A
#
# COMPACT_ATOMS: atom_id res chain seq x y z
N LEU A 1 -29.08 11.08 -19.37
CA LEU A 1 -28.99 12.05 -20.49
C LEU A 1 -30.34 12.65 -20.89
N ARG A 2 -31.36 11.87 -21.26
CA ARG A 2 -32.71 12.39 -21.62
C ARG A 2 -33.26 13.41 -20.60
N ALA A 3 -33.19 13.09 -19.31
CA ALA A 3 -33.64 14.00 -18.24
C ALA A 3 -32.86 15.32 -18.19
N MET A 4 -31.53 15.27 -18.40
CA MET A 4 -30.70 16.48 -18.45
C MET A 4 -31.04 17.31 -19.68
N LYS A 5 -31.22 16.71 -20.85
CA LYS A 5 -31.61 17.45 -22.06
C LYS A 5 -33.01 18.05 -21.96
N LYS A 6 -33.95 17.37 -21.28
CA LYS A 6 -35.27 17.95 -20.98
C LYS A 6 -35.18 19.14 -20.01
N ARG A 7 -34.31 19.05 -19.00
CA ARG A 7 -34.12 20.11 -17.99
C ARG A 7 -33.35 21.31 -18.53
N TYR A 8 -32.42 21.06 -19.45
CA TYR A 8 -31.51 22.03 -20.05
C TYR A 8 -31.58 21.93 -21.59
N PRO A 9 -32.71 22.32 -22.22
CA PRO A 9 -32.95 22.07 -23.64
C PRO A 9 -31.98 22.82 -24.56
N ASN A 10 -31.56 24.01 -24.15
CA ASN A 10 -30.67 24.88 -24.91
C ASN A 10 -29.19 24.62 -24.64
N ASP A 11 -28.86 23.85 -23.59
CA ASP A 11 -27.48 23.59 -23.22
C ASP A 11 -26.90 22.45 -24.06
N GLU A 12 -25.62 22.56 -24.36
CA GLU A 12 -24.83 21.47 -24.91
C GLU A 12 -24.34 20.57 -23.77
N LEU A 13 -24.63 19.28 -23.86
CA LEU A 13 -24.23 18.31 -22.87
C LEU A 13 -22.91 17.67 -23.31
N PHE A 14 -21.94 17.60 -22.40
CA PHE A 14 -20.68 16.91 -22.61
C PHE A 14 -20.59 15.68 -21.71
N LEU A 15 -20.27 14.53 -22.28
CA LEU A 15 -20.03 13.30 -21.55
C LEU A 15 -18.52 13.01 -21.55
N CYS A 16 -17.88 13.33 -20.43
CA CYS A 16 -16.46 13.05 -20.22
C CYS A 16 -16.26 11.59 -19.78
N MET A 17 -15.34 10.88 -20.44
CA MET A 17 -14.97 9.50 -20.10
C MET A 17 -13.50 9.23 -20.42
N GLY A 18 -12.95 8.19 -19.81
CA GLY A 18 -11.61 7.68 -20.08
C GLY A 18 -11.50 6.89 -21.38
N THR A 19 -10.28 6.72 -21.85
CA THR A 19 -9.93 5.91 -23.03
C THR A 19 -10.43 4.47 -22.94
N ASP A 20 -10.33 3.85 -21.76
CA ASP A 20 -10.84 2.51 -21.46
C ASP A 20 -12.35 2.37 -21.72
N MET A 21 -13.14 3.33 -21.24
CA MET A 21 -14.58 3.36 -21.47
C MET A 21 -14.91 3.58 -22.95
N LEU A 22 -14.18 4.48 -23.62
CA LEU A 22 -14.42 4.83 -25.01
C LEU A 22 -14.20 3.65 -25.96
N LEU A 23 -13.18 2.81 -25.70
CA LEU A 23 -12.91 1.60 -26.48
C LEU A 23 -14.04 0.57 -26.37
N SER A 24 -14.77 0.57 -25.24
CA SER A 24 -15.94 -0.30 -25.01
C SER A 24 -17.28 0.33 -25.40
N PHE A 25 -17.30 1.57 -25.90
CA PHE A 25 -18.51 2.38 -26.03
C PHE A 25 -19.60 1.74 -26.90
N ASP A 26 -19.21 0.95 -27.91
CA ASP A 26 -20.16 0.22 -28.78
C ASP A 26 -21.04 -0.78 -28.02
N SER A 27 -20.56 -1.28 -26.87
CA SER A 27 -21.28 -2.24 -26.02
C SER A 27 -22.25 -1.58 -25.03
N TRP A 28 -22.25 -0.25 -24.96
CA TRP A 28 -23.07 0.48 -24.00
C TRP A 28 -24.55 0.40 -24.37
N TYR A 29 -25.42 0.72 -23.42
CA TYR A 29 -26.85 0.76 -23.65
C TYR A 29 -27.23 2.00 -24.48
N HIS A 30 -27.72 1.78 -25.71
CA HIS A 30 -28.11 2.80 -26.71
C HIS A 30 -27.02 3.86 -27.04
N PRO A 31 -25.85 3.44 -27.57
CA PRO A 31 -24.71 4.35 -27.77
C PRO A 31 -25.00 5.43 -28.83
N LYS A 32 -25.82 5.11 -29.84
CA LYS A 32 -26.28 6.09 -30.85
C LYS A 32 -27.12 7.21 -30.24
N GLU A 33 -27.96 6.88 -29.28
CA GLU A 33 -28.78 7.86 -28.58
C GLU A 33 -27.94 8.71 -27.61
N ILE A 34 -26.98 8.09 -26.93
CA ILE A 34 -26.01 8.84 -26.12
C ILE A 34 -25.33 9.90 -26.99
N CYS A 35 -24.80 9.51 -28.15
CA CYS A 35 -24.18 10.44 -29.09
C CYS A 35 -25.15 11.48 -29.66
N SER A 36 -26.45 11.20 -29.80
CA SER A 36 -27.41 12.23 -30.24
C SER A 36 -27.68 13.27 -29.15
N LEU A 37 -27.64 12.86 -27.87
CA LEU A 37 -27.97 13.71 -26.73
C LEU A 37 -26.79 14.52 -26.17
N CYS A 38 -25.54 14.09 -26.39
CA CYS A 38 -24.36 14.79 -25.88
C CYS A 38 -23.19 14.74 -26.87
N GLN A 39 -22.19 15.58 -26.62
CA GLN A 39 -20.86 15.52 -27.21
C GLN A 39 -19.98 14.61 -26.33
N VAL A 40 -19.35 13.60 -26.92
CA VAL A 40 -18.43 12.72 -26.20
C VAL A 40 -17.08 13.41 -26.09
N VAL A 41 -16.54 13.41 -24.87
CA VAL A 41 -15.24 13.97 -24.53
C VAL A 41 -14.39 12.88 -23.91
N MET A 42 -13.19 12.70 -24.44
CA MET A 42 -12.23 11.69 -24.03
C MET A 42 -11.12 12.37 -23.23
N ALA A 43 -10.88 11.87 -22.02
CA ALA A 43 -9.70 12.17 -21.24
C ALA A 43 -8.71 10.99 -21.32
N HIS A 44 -7.44 11.30 -21.56
CA HIS A 44 -6.37 10.30 -21.63
C HIS A 44 -6.19 9.64 -20.26
N ARG A 45 -6.11 8.31 -20.26
CA ARG A 45 -5.76 7.51 -19.07
C ARG A 45 -4.46 6.72 -19.24
N THR A 46 -3.92 6.72 -20.44
CA THR A 46 -2.68 6.04 -20.83
C THR A 46 -2.04 6.85 -21.95
N ASP A 47 -0.75 6.61 -22.18
CA ASP A 47 -0.10 7.05 -23.40
C ASP A 47 -0.78 6.33 -24.58
N ILE A 48 -1.35 7.08 -25.51
CA ILE A 48 -1.99 6.52 -26.71
C ILE A 48 -1.36 7.19 -27.90
N ASP A 49 -0.89 6.37 -28.84
CA ASP A 49 -0.41 6.78 -30.14
C ASP A 49 -1.45 7.67 -30.85
N GLU A 50 -1.01 8.85 -31.31
CA GLU A 50 -1.85 9.80 -32.05
C GLU A 50 -2.46 9.16 -33.30
N ALA A 51 -1.74 8.24 -33.96
CA ALA A 51 -2.27 7.52 -35.12
C ALA A 51 -3.47 6.65 -34.75
N ALA A 52 -3.39 5.94 -33.62
CA ALA A 52 -4.49 5.13 -33.11
C ALA A 52 -5.71 5.98 -32.72
N LEU A 53 -5.49 7.17 -32.16
CA LEU A 53 -6.58 8.12 -31.85
C LEU A 53 -7.25 8.65 -33.11
N ALA A 54 -6.48 8.96 -34.16
CA ALA A 54 -7.00 9.43 -35.44
C ALA A 54 -7.87 8.37 -36.11
N ASP A 55 -7.39 7.12 -36.17
CA ASP A 55 -8.14 5.98 -36.73
C ASP A 55 -9.42 5.69 -35.94
N PHE A 56 -9.34 5.74 -34.61
CA PHE A 56 -10.50 5.60 -33.75
C PHE A 56 -11.53 6.72 -34.00
N SER A 57 -11.08 7.97 -34.04
CA SER A 57 -11.94 9.13 -34.29
C SER A 57 -12.68 9.03 -35.62
N GLN A 58 -11.99 8.57 -36.67
CA GLN A 58 -12.61 8.36 -37.97
C GLN A 58 -13.67 7.25 -37.92
N THR A 59 -13.37 6.14 -37.24
CA THR A 59 -14.29 5.02 -37.05
C THR A 59 -15.53 5.44 -36.24
N PHE A 60 -15.33 6.17 -35.14
CA PHE A 60 -16.37 6.70 -34.30
C PHE A 60 -17.29 7.65 -35.07
N ARG A 61 -16.71 8.56 -35.87
CA ARG A 61 -17.47 9.47 -36.73
C ARG A 61 -18.30 8.72 -37.77
N LYS A 62 -17.76 7.69 -38.42
CA LYS A 62 -18.51 6.86 -39.37
C LYS A 62 -19.70 6.17 -38.71
N ARG A 63 -19.56 5.72 -37.45
CA ARG A 63 -20.60 4.96 -36.75
C ARG A 63 -21.67 5.82 -36.09
N TYR A 64 -21.28 6.98 -35.54
CA TYR A 64 -22.13 7.82 -34.70
C TYR A 64 -22.44 9.20 -35.27
N GLY A 65 -21.84 9.58 -36.40
CA GLY A 65 -22.04 10.88 -37.04
C GLY A 65 -21.44 12.06 -36.28
N LYS A 66 -20.70 11.82 -35.19
CA LYS A 66 -20.02 12.84 -34.39
C LYS A 66 -18.55 12.49 -34.20
N THR A 67 -17.71 13.50 -34.08
CA THR A 67 -16.29 13.33 -33.73
C THR A 67 -16.15 13.50 -32.21
N PRO A 68 -15.50 12.58 -31.49
CA PRO A 68 -15.21 12.78 -30.07
C PRO A 68 -14.21 13.94 -29.89
N ILE A 69 -14.33 14.67 -28.79
CA ILE A 69 -13.34 15.70 -28.40
C ILE A 69 -12.27 15.01 -27.55
N PHE A 70 -11.00 15.21 -27.89
CA PHE A 70 -9.87 14.74 -27.08
C PHE A 70 -9.38 15.89 -26.20
N LEU A 71 -9.41 15.70 -24.88
CA LEU A 71 -8.88 16.69 -23.94
C LEU A 71 -7.37 16.56 -23.87
N PRO A 72 -6.60 17.65 -24.03
CA PRO A 72 -5.20 17.64 -23.66
C PRO A 72 -5.11 17.57 -22.12
N ASN A 73 -4.77 16.40 -21.58
CA ASN A 73 -4.62 16.21 -20.15
C ASN A 73 -3.43 15.29 -19.84
N ASP A 74 -2.74 15.59 -18.74
CA ASP A 74 -1.83 14.65 -18.12
C ASP A 74 -2.63 13.44 -17.60
N PHE A 75 -2.08 12.24 -17.71
CA PHE A 75 -2.65 11.06 -17.08
C PHE A 75 -1.82 10.65 -15.88
N LEU A 76 -2.51 10.45 -14.76
CA LEU A 76 -1.93 9.92 -13.53
C LEU A 76 -2.12 8.40 -13.56
N GLU A 77 -1.06 7.62 -13.42
CA GLU A 77 -1.12 6.15 -13.31
C GLU A 77 -1.68 5.66 -11.95
N LEU A 78 -2.59 6.41 -11.33
CA LEU A 78 -3.22 6.07 -10.07
C LEU A 78 -4.74 6.03 -10.26
N SER A 79 -5.37 4.99 -9.73
CA SER A 79 -6.84 4.90 -9.70
C SER A 79 -7.43 5.87 -8.68
N SER A 80 -8.71 6.23 -8.81
CA SER A 80 -9.38 7.02 -7.77
C SER A 80 -9.42 6.31 -6.42
N THR A 81 -9.51 4.97 -6.41
CA THR A 81 -9.36 4.14 -5.19
C THR A 81 -7.99 4.32 -4.56
N THR A 82 -6.94 4.32 -5.38
CA THR A 82 -5.56 4.54 -4.97
C THR A 82 -5.38 5.92 -4.36
N VAL A 83 -5.84 6.97 -5.04
CA VAL A 83 -5.75 8.36 -4.53
C VAL A 83 -6.46 8.50 -3.18
N ARG A 84 -7.66 7.92 -3.03
CA ARG A 84 -8.39 7.93 -1.75
C ARG A 84 -7.64 7.23 -0.63
N ARG A 85 -6.98 6.10 -0.92
CA ARG A 85 -6.12 5.40 0.05
C ARG A 85 -4.90 6.24 0.40
N LEU A 86 -4.21 6.80 -0.59
CA LEU A 86 -3.06 7.66 -0.40
C LEU A 86 -3.41 8.91 0.43
N LEU A 87 -4.61 9.47 0.28
CA LEU A 87 -5.07 10.59 1.11
C LEU A 87 -5.11 10.23 2.60
N ILE A 88 -5.57 9.02 2.93
CA ILE A 88 -5.54 8.51 4.31
C ILE A 88 -4.10 8.31 4.78
N LEU A 89 -3.25 7.83 3.88
CA LEU A 89 -1.83 7.58 4.15
C LEU A 89 -0.96 8.85 4.04
N GLY A 90 -1.55 10.05 3.88
CA GLY A 90 -0.84 11.33 3.82
C GLY A 90 -0.02 11.58 2.54
N GLY A 91 -0.29 10.87 1.44
CA GLY A 91 0.57 10.80 0.27
C GLY A 91 -0.01 11.25 -1.08
N ALA A 92 -1.20 11.85 -1.14
CA ALA A 92 -1.88 12.16 -2.41
C ALA A 92 -1.99 13.66 -2.77
N ALA A 93 -1.30 14.55 -2.04
CA ALA A 93 -1.40 15.99 -2.28
C ALA A 93 -0.88 16.39 -3.67
N ASP A 94 0.27 15.83 -4.06
CA ASP A 94 0.93 16.13 -5.34
C ASP A 94 0.24 15.47 -6.55
N ASP A 95 -0.68 14.53 -6.30
CA ASP A 95 -1.43 13.79 -7.33
C ASP A 95 -2.71 14.50 -7.77
N LEU A 96 -3.08 15.58 -7.06
CA LEU A 96 -4.34 16.26 -7.22
C LEU A 96 -4.08 17.72 -7.58
N SER A 97 -4.93 18.27 -8.46
CA SER A 97 -4.91 19.73 -8.65
C SER A 97 -5.15 20.43 -7.30
N PRO A 98 -4.47 21.55 -7.01
CA PRO A 98 -4.59 22.22 -5.71
C PRO A 98 -6.04 22.51 -5.31
N LYS A 99 -6.87 22.97 -6.24
CA LYS A 99 -8.31 23.24 -5.99
C LYS A 99 -9.10 21.99 -5.58
N VAL A 100 -8.77 20.83 -6.17
CA VAL A 100 -9.43 19.55 -5.81
C VAL A 100 -8.96 19.10 -4.44
N TYR A 101 -7.66 19.19 -4.16
CA TYR A 101 -7.11 18.85 -2.86
C TYR A 101 -7.70 19.75 -1.75
N GLU A 102 -7.74 21.06 -1.96
CA GLU A 102 -8.39 22.03 -1.07
C GLU A 102 -9.87 21.70 -0.83
N ALA A 103 -10.62 21.38 -1.88
CA ALA A 103 -12.02 20.99 -1.74
C ALA A 103 -12.20 19.70 -0.93
N ILE A 104 -11.32 18.71 -1.13
CA ILE A 104 -11.30 17.47 -0.35
C ILE A 104 -11.06 17.77 1.12
N LEU A 105 -10.07 18.60 1.45
CA LEU A 105 -9.76 18.98 2.83
C LEU A 105 -10.90 19.78 3.47
N ALA A 106 -11.42 20.79 2.76
CA ALA A 106 -12.49 21.67 3.26
C ALA A 106 -13.78 20.91 3.56
N GLN A 107 -14.08 19.88 2.77
CA GLN A 107 -15.28 19.04 2.95
C GLN A 107 -15.01 17.79 3.80
N GLY A 108 -13.77 17.55 4.24
CA GLY A 108 -13.38 16.35 4.99
C GLY A 108 -13.59 15.05 4.21
N LEU A 109 -13.52 15.09 2.89
CA LEU A 109 -13.75 13.92 2.04
C LEU A 109 -12.67 12.87 2.30
N TYR A 110 -13.06 11.59 2.15
CA TYR A 110 -12.15 10.45 2.26
C TYR A 110 -11.42 10.34 3.60
N GLY A 111 -11.98 10.94 4.66
CA GLY A 111 -11.45 10.86 6.02
C GLY A 111 -10.22 11.73 6.27
N THR A 112 -10.02 12.77 5.45
CA THR A 112 -8.91 13.74 5.58
C THR A 112 -9.01 14.65 6.81
N CYS A 113 -10.22 14.89 7.33
CA CYS A 113 -10.42 15.66 8.57
C CYS A 113 -10.14 14.85 9.86
N ARG A 114 -9.91 13.54 9.76
CA ARG A 114 -9.68 12.69 10.94
C ARG A 114 -8.23 12.78 11.39
N ASN A 115 -8.01 13.25 12.61
CA ASN A 115 -6.72 13.12 13.28
C ASN A 115 -6.50 11.66 13.70
N ARG A 116 -5.47 11.01 13.15
CA ARG A 116 -5.09 9.63 13.46
C ARG A 116 -3.87 9.51 14.36
N LYS A 117 -3.32 10.64 14.81
CA LYS A 117 -2.13 10.64 15.66
C LYS A 117 -2.48 10.26 17.09
N ASN A 118 -1.64 9.43 17.71
CA ASN A 118 -1.69 9.08 19.12
C ASN A 118 -3.05 8.51 19.56
N LEU A 119 -3.71 7.76 18.67
CA LEU A 119 -4.97 7.12 18.98
C LEU A 119 -4.81 6.12 20.14
N PRO A 120 -5.81 6.02 21.06
CA PRO A 120 -5.93 4.87 21.95
C PRO A 120 -5.88 3.56 21.16
N PHE A 121 -5.38 2.49 21.77
CA PHE A 121 -5.09 1.24 21.05
C PHE A 121 -6.29 0.68 20.28
N GLU A 122 -7.50 0.68 20.86
CA GLU A 122 -8.71 0.18 20.18
C GLU A 122 -9.10 1.02 18.95
N ASP A 123 -8.88 2.34 19.01
CA ASP A 123 -9.12 3.23 17.88
C ASP A 123 -8.04 3.06 16.81
N LEU A 124 -6.79 2.90 17.21
CA LEU A 124 -5.68 2.57 16.30
C LEU A 124 -5.95 1.24 15.58
N LYS A 125 -6.36 0.21 16.34
CA LYS A 125 -6.68 -1.11 15.81
C LYS A 125 -7.78 -1.00 14.76
N ARG A 126 -8.87 -0.29 15.05
CA ARG A 126 -9.96 -0.08 14.09
C ARG A 126 -9.51 0.65 12.81
N GLU A 127 -8.72 1.71 12.94
CA GLU A 127 -8.21 2.45 11.77
C GLU A 127 -7.19 1.62 10.97
N SER A 128 -6.31 0.86 11.63
CA SER A 128 -5.39 -0.06 10.95
C SER A 128 -6.13 -1.14 10.17
N LEU A 129 -7.09 -1.82 10.81
CA LEU A 129 -7.86 -2.91 10.19
C LEU A 129 -8.64 -2.47 8.95
N ALA A 130 -9.08 -1.22 8.89
CA ALA A 130 -9.76 -0.66 7.72
C ALA A 130 -8.84 -0.46 6.49
N LEU A 131 -7.51 -0.51 6.68
CA LEU A 131 -6.51 -0.35 5.61
C LEU A 131 -6.01 -1.69 5.04
N HIS A 132 -6.34 -2.80 5.70
CA HIS A 132 -5.96 -4.14 5.27
C HIS A 132 -6.96 -4.76 4.30
N ASN A 133 -6.49 -5.68 3.46
CA ASN A 133 -7.37 -6.62 2.75
C ASN A 133 -7.96 -7.63 3.76
N GLU A 134 -9.16 -8.15 3.52
CA GLU A 134 -9.88 -9.03 4.45
C GLU A 134 -9.03 -10.22 4.95
N GLY A 135 -8.27 -10.85 4.06
CA GLY A 135 -7.40 -11.99 4.41
C GLY A 135 -6.23 -11.65 5.35
N ARG A 136 -5.90 -10.38 5.55
CA ARG A 136 -4.81 -9.93 6.45
C ARG A 136 -5.28 -9.59 7.87
N VAL A 137 -6.58 -9.43 8.09
CA VAL A 137 -7.13 -8.99 9.39
C VAL A 137 -6.74 -9.95 10.52
N LYS A 138 -6.91 -11.26 10.33
CA LYS A 138 -6.52 -12.25 11.35
C LYS A 138 -5.02 -12.26 11.62
N HIS A 139 -4.22 -12.15 10.55
CA HIS A 139 -2.76 -12.10 10.62
C HIS A 139 -2.27 -10.93 11.48
N VAL A 140 -2.74 -9.71 11.22
CA VAL A 140 -2.26 -8.53 11.96
C VAL A 140 -2.73 -8.50 13.42
N ILE A 141 -3.92 -9.05 13.70
CA ILE A 141 -4.39 -9.24 15.09
C ILE A 141 -3.50 -10.27 15.79
N GLY A 142 -3.27 -11.43 15.16
CA GLY A 142 -2.41 -12.48 15.71
C GLY A 142 -0.98 -12.00 15.96
N CYS A 143 -0.42 -11.23 15.03
CA CYS A 143 0.90 -10.61 15.18
C CYS A 143 0.94 -9.63 16.36
N SER A 144 -0.06 -8.74 16.48
CA SER A 144 -0.19 -7.79 17.60
C SER A 144 -0.25 -8.47 18.97
N GLU A 145 -1.12 -9.47 19.11
CA GLU A 145 -1.29 -10.23 20.36
C GLU A 145 -0.05 -11.06 20.72
N THR A 146 0.58 -11.67 19.72
CA THR A 146 1.82 -12.44 19.89
C THR A 146 2.97 -11.52 20.30
N ALA A 147 3.10 -10.36 19.66
CA ALA A 147 4.13 -9.37 19.97
C ALA A 147 3.98 -8.85 21.40
N GLU A 148 2.76 -8.54 21.84
CA GLU A 148 2.49 -8.12 23.22
C GLU A 148 2.89 -9.21 24.24
N ALA A 149 2.58 -10.47 23.95
CA ALA A 149 2.94 -11.60 24.80
C ALA A 149 4.46 -11.78 24.92
N LEU A 150 5.18 -11.74 23.80
CA LEU A 150 6.64 -11.84 23.78
C LEU A 150 7.31 -10.65 24.48
N ALA A 151 6.76 -9.44 24.34
CA ALA A 151 7.29 -8.26 25.01
C ALA A 151 7.30 -8.40 26.54
N LYS A 152 6.24 -9.00 27.12
CA LYS A 152 6.16 -9.30 28.55
C LYS A 152 7.23 -10.30 29.02
N ILE A 153 7.65 -11.22 28.14
CA ILE A 153 8.67 -12.24 28.44
C ILE A 153 10.08 -11.64 28.35
N TYR A 154 10.35 -10.87 27.30
CA TYR A 154 11.69 -10.37 27.00
C TYR A 154 11.95 -8.93 27.47
N GLY A 155 11.03 -8.34 28.23
CA GLY A 155 11.20 -7.03 28.86
C GLY A 155 11.11 -5.83 27.90
N ALA A 156 10.48 -5.99 26.74
CA ALA A 156 10.13 -4.86 25.88
C ALA A 156 8.81 -4.22 26.32
N ASN A 157 8.52 -2.99 25.90
CA ASN A 157 7.25 -2.33 26.20
C ASN A 157 6.09 -3.06 25.48
N PRO A 158 5.12 -3.66 26.20
CA PRO A 158 4.03 -4.41 25.58
C PRO A 158 3.09 -3.53 24.74
N VAL A 159 2.92 -2.25 25.11
CA VAL A 159 2.09 -1.31 24.35
C VAL A 159 2.74 -1.01 23.00
N ASP A 160 4.04 -0.74 22.98
CA ASP A 160 4.78 -0.51 21.73
C ASP A 160 4.77 -1.77 20.85
N ALA A 161 4.90 -2.96 21.44
CA ALA A 161 4.82 -4.23 20.71
C ALA A 161 3.45 -4.48 20.08
N ALA A 162 2.37 -4.27 20.83
CA ALA A 162 1.02 -4.40 20.30
C ALA A 162 0.76 -3.40 19.15
N ARG A 163 1.20 -2.15 19.30
CA ARG A 163 1.06 -1.08 18.29
C ARG A 163 1.89 -1.35 17.04
N ALA A 164 3.13 -1.80 17.18
CA ALA A 164 3.95 -2.21 16.06
C ALA A 164 3.34 -3.41 15.33
N GLY A 165 2.87 -4.42 16.07
CA GLY A 165 2.25 -5.61 15.48
C GLY A 165 0.94 -5.31 14.74
N ILE A 166 0.11 -4.38 15.20
CA ILE A 166 -1.13 -4.04 14.47
C ILE A 166 -0.87 -3.16 13.24
N LEU A 167 0.27 -2.46 13.17
CA LEU A 167 0.62 -1.54 12.09
C LEU A 167 1.66 -2.08 11.10
N HIS A 168 2.36 -3.19 11.38
CA HIS A 168 3.54 -3.63 10.60
C HIS A 168 3.27 -3.77 9.10
N ASP A 169 2.07 -4.24 8.76
CA ASP A 169 1.62 -4.51 7.40
C ASP A 169 0.66 -3.41 6.87
N VAL A 170 0.53 -2.24 7.51
CA VAL A 170 -0.56 -1.27 7.22
C VAL A 170 -0.59 -0.77 5.78
N THR A 171 0.53 -0.85 5.07
CA THR A 171 0.63 -0.50 3.64
C THR A 171 0.67 -1.74 2.73
N LYS A 172 0.55 -2.96 3.25
CA LYS A 172 0.69 -4.23 2.50
C LYS A 172 -0.35 -4.41 1.39
N ALA A 173 -1.51 -3.77 1.51
CA ALA A 173 -2.56 -3.80 0.50
C ALA A 173 -2.23 -2.97 -0.75
N LEU A 174 -1.17 -2.14 -0.71
CA LEU A 174 -0.70 -1.35 -1.84
C LEU A 174 0.09 -2.22 -2.85
N SER A 175 -0.13 -1.98 -4.13
CA SER A 175 0.65 -2.50 -5.24
C SER A 175 2.09 -1.95 -5.25
N GLY A 176 2.97 -2.57 -6.04
CA GLY A 176 4.37 -2.12 -6.15
C GLY A 176 4.51 -0.67 -6.62
N LEU A 177 3.67 -0.23 -7.56
CA LEU A 177 3.64 1.16 -8.03
C LEU A 177 3.17 2.11 -6.92
N GLU A 178 2.11 1.76 -6.20
CA GLU A 178 1.62 2.54 -5.06
C GLU A 178 2.65 2.65 -3.93
N GLN A 179 3.42 1.59 -3.67
CA GLN A 179 4.52 1.62 -2.71
C GLN A 179 5.65 2.56 -3.14
N LEU A 180 6.07 2.48 -4.41
CA LEU A 180 7.09 3.38 -4.96
C LEU A 180 6.65 4.85 -4.92
N HIS A 181 5.38 5.10 -5.21
CA HIS A 181 4.79 6.43 -5.12
C HIS A 181 4.81 6.97 -3.68
N LEU A 182 4.44 6.12 -2.72
CA LEU A 182 4.49 6.47 -1.30
C LEU A 182 5.94 6.73 -0.84
N CYS A 183 6.90 5.95 -1.36
CA CYS A 183 8.33 6.20 -1.12
C CYS A 183 8.76 7.58 -1.64
N LYS A 184 8.38 7.94 -2.87
CA LYS A 184 8.66 9.26 -3.45
C LYS A 184 8.06 10.37 -2.61
N THR A 185 6.79 10.24 -2.24
CA THR A 185 6.05 11.26 -1.47
C THR A 185 6.70 11.54 -0.12
N TYR A 186 7.18 10.49 0.55
CA TYR A 186 7.81 10.60 1.86
C TYR A 186 9.33 10.74 1.83
N GLY A 187 9.96 10.83 0.65
CA GLY A 187 11.41 10.92 0.51
C GLY A 187 12.16 9.67 1.01
N ILE A 188 11.54 8.49 0.91
CA ILE A 188 12.20 7.22 1.24
C ILE A 188 13.18 6.88 0.11
N ILE A 189 14.45 6.73 0.45
CA ILE A 189 15.48 6.29 -0.50
C ILE A 189 15.27 4.80 -0.78
N VAL A 190 15.07 4.47 -2.07
CA VAL A 190 14.88 3.10 -2.54
C VAL A 190 16.09 2.69 -3.36
N ASP A 191 16.80 1.67 -2.92
CA ASP A 191 17.90 1.06 -3.68
C ASP A 191 17.39 0.18 -4.83
N ASP A 192 18.29 -0.25 -5.71
CA ASP A 192 17.91 -1.03 -6.89
C ASP A 192 17.36 -2.42 -6.54
N PHE A 193 17.74 -2.96 -5.37
CA PHE A 193 17.19 -4.21 -4.86
C PHE A 193 15.70 -4.05 -4.50
N LEU A 194 15.35 -3.02 -3.73
CA LEU A 194 13.97 -2.73 -3.34
C LEU A 194 13.10 -2.26 -4.52
N LYS A 195 13.68 -1.57 -5.52
CA LYS A 195 12.97 -1.22 -6.77
C LYS A 195 12.52 -2.46 -7.55
N THR A 196 13.34 -3.52 -7.56
CA THR A 196 13.00 -4.77 -8.25
C THR A 196 12.19 -5.73 -7.37
N HIS A 197 12.28 -5.60 -6.04
CA HIS A 197 11.55 -6.40 -5.05
C HIS A 197 10.52 -5.56 -4.29
N THR A 198 9.64 -4.88 -5.04
CA THR A 198 8.68 -3.89 -4.50
C THR A 198 7.78 -4.41 -3.37
N LYS A 199 7.57 -5.73 -3.29
CA LYS A 199 6.86 -6.35 -2.16
C LYS A 199 7.52 -6.07 -0.82
N LEU A 200 8.83 -5.83 -0.75
CA LEU A 200 9.54 -5.51 0.50
C LEU A 200 9.32 -4.06 0.95
N LEU A 201 8.87 -3.17 0.06
CA LEU A 201 8.67 -1.75 0.35
C LEU A 201 7.61 -1.47 1.41
N HIS A 202 6.68 -2.41 1.66
CA HIS A 202 5.65 -2.20 2.69
C HIS A 202 6.27 -1.99 4.09
N ALA A 203 7.40 -2.61 4.41
CA ALA A 203 8.02 -2.42 5.72
C ALA A 203 8.52 -0.97 5.93
N PRO A 204 9.36 -0.39 5.04
CA PRO A 204 9.77 1.01 5.19
C PRO A 204 8.61 1.99 5.00
N THR A 205 7.63 1.73 4.13
CA THR A 205 6.48 2.64 3.99
C THR A 205 5.52 2.58 5.19
N ALA A 206 5.26 1.39 5.74
CA ALA A 206 4.46 1.22 6.95
C ALA A 206 5.10 1.91 8.14
N ALA A 207 6.43 1.87 8.26
CA ALA A 207 7.15 2.58 9.31
C ALA A 207 6.96 4.10 9.24
N VAL A 208 7.02 4.67 8.02
CA VAL A 208 6.78 6.10 7.81
C VAL A 208 5.32 6.47 8.02
N VAL A 209 4.38 5.63 7.58
CA VAL A 209 2.95 5.83 7.84
C VAL A 209 2.66 5.78 9.35
N ALA A 210 3.23 4.83 10.09
CA ALA A 210 3.14 4.75 11.54
C ALA A 210 3.60 6.06 12.20
N GLN A 211 4.71 6.64 11.75
CA GLN A 211 5.20 7.91 12.26
C GLN A 211 4.30 9.10 11.86
N ARG A 212 4.04 9.27 10.57
CA ARG A 212 3.45 10.48 9.99
C ARG A 212 1.94 10.56 10.18
N VAL A 213 1.25 9.43 10.04
CA VAL A 213 -0.21 9.32 10.12
C VAL A 213 -0.65 8.96 11.53
N PHE A 214 -0.03 7.96 12.15
CA PHE A 214 -0.44 7.42 13.45
C PHE A 214 0.30 8.03 14.65
N GLY A 215 1.39 8.77 14.42
CA GLY A 215 2.14 9.45 15.48
C GLY A 215 2.96 8.52 16.37
N GLU A 216 3.31 7.33 15.88
CA GLU A 216 4.08 6.36 16.65
C GLU A 216 5.50 6.84 16.99
N ASN A 217 6.04 6.28 18.07
CA ASN A 217 7.42 6.55 18.49
C ASN A 217 8.46 5.79 17.64
N GLU A 218 9.73 6.18 17.79
CA GLU A 218 10.83 5.63 16.98
C GLU A 218 11.04 4.12 17.17
N ALA A 219 10.82 3.59 18.38
CA ALA A 219 10.97 2.16 18.64
C ALA A 219 9.95 1.34 17.84
N VAL A 220 8.68 1.77 17.84
CA VAL A 220 7.60 1.20 17.02
C VAL A 220 7.93 1.32 15.53
N CYS A 221 8.34 2.50 15.08
CA CYS A 221 8.69 2.72 13.68
C CYS A 221 9.88 1.86 13.21
N SER A 222 10.93 1.70 14.02
CA SER A 222 12.08 0.85 13.69
C SER A 222 11.68 -0.62 13.63
N ALA A 223 10.87 -1.09 14.58
CA ALA A 223 10.36 -2.46 14.59
C ALA A 223 9.54 -2.78 13.33
N ILE A 224 8.66 -1.85 12.91
CA ILE A 224 7.94 -1.97 11.64
C ILE A 224 8.89 -1.92 10.44
N ARG A 225 9.88 -1.03 10.42
CA ARG A 225 10.79 -0.87 9.27
C ARG A 225 11.55 -2.17 8.95
N TRP A 226 11.93 -2.91 9.97
CA TRP A 226 12.82 -4.06 9.84
C TRP A 226 12.12 -5.42 10.02
N HIS A 227 10.79 -5.46 10.09
CA HIS A 227 10.05 -6.71 10.35
C HIS A 227 10.17 -7.75 9.22
N THR A 228 10.56 -7.36 8.01
CA THR A 228 10.67 -8.27 6.85
C THR A 228 12.08 -8.75 6.59
N SER A 229 13.04 -7.81 6.55
CA SER A 229 14.42 -8.10 6.21
C SER A 229 15.26 -8.41 7.45
N GLY A 230 14.85 -7.95 8.62
CA GLY A 230 15.76 -7.77 9.75
C GLY A 230 16.90 -6.78 9.43
N ARG A 231 17.81 -6.65 10.38
CA ARG A 231 19.10 -5.96 10.22
C ARG A 231 20.09 -6.47 11.28
N ALA A 232 21.37 -6.19 11.12
CA ALA A 232 22.34 -6.41 12.19
C ALA A 232 21.97 -5.63 13.46
N ASN A 233 22.24 -6.23 14.62
CA ASN A 233 22.01 -5.65 15.94
C ASN A 233 20.59 -5.09 16.13
N MET A 234 19.58 -5.91 15.87
CA MET A 234 18.18 -5.58 16.18
C MET A 234 17.98 -5.41 17.69
N SER A 235 17.22 -4.39 18.06
CA SER A 235 16.63 -4.22 19.39
C SER A 235 15.65 -5.35 19.70
N THR A 236 15.39 -5.59 20.99
CA THR A 236 14.43 -6.60 21.43
C THR A 236 13.07 -6.43 20.75
N LEU A 237 12.56 -5.21 20.61
CA LEU A 237 11.28 -4.94 19.98
C LEU A 237 11.30 -5.30 18.47
N GLU A 238 12.35 -4.93 17.74
CA GLU A 238 12.51 -5.32 16.33
C GLU A 238 12.50 -6.85 16.17
N LYS A 239 13.22 -7.58 17.04
CA LYS A 239 13.24 -9.06 17.03
C LYS A 239 11.85 -9.63 17.31
N ILE A 240 11.14 -9.09 18.31
CA ILE A 240 9.78 -9.50 18.66
C ILE A 240 8.84 -9.36 17.46
N ILE A 241 8.85 -8.21 16.77
CA ILE A 241 7.93 -7.98 15.65
C ILE A 241 8.25 -8.88 14.46
N TYR A 242 9.54 -9.07 14.15
CA TYR A 242 9.95 -10.02 13.12
C TYR A 242 9.43 -11.44 13.42
N VAL A 243 9.72 -11.94 14.62
CA VAL A 243 9.35 -13.32 15.00
C VAL A 243 7.83 -13.45 15.10
N ALA A 244 7.13 -12.47 15.69
CA ALA A 244 5.67 -12.47 15.79
C ALA A 244 4.98 -12.52 14.41
N ASP A 245 5.41 -11.71 13.43
CA ASP A 245 4.89 -11.76 12.05
C ASP A 245 5.07 -13.15 11.41
N TYR A 246 6.20 -13.79 11.70
CA TYR A 246 6.57 -15.05 11.08
C TYR A 246 5.86 -16.27 11.71
N MET A 247 5.45 -16.21 12.98
CA MET A 247 4.93 -17.36 13.72
C MET A 247 3.57 -17.17 14.41
N GLU A 248 2.89 -16.03 14.18
CA GLU A 248 1.55 -15.78 14.75
C GLU A 248 0.59 -16.97 14.52
N PRO A 249 -0.47 -17.14 15.35
CA PRO A 249 -1.25 -18.37 15.41
C PRO A 249 -1.90 -18.82 14.09
N ASN A 250 -2.15 -17.90 13.16
CA ASN A 250 -2.77 -18.21 11.86
C ASN A 250 -1.75 -18.64 10.79
N ARG A 251 -0.44 -18.61 11.08
CA ARG A 251 0.60 -19.17 10.21
C ARG A 251 0.64 -20.69 10.30
N ASP A 252 0.72 -21.33 9.13
CA ASP A 252 0.92 -22.78 9.02
C ASP A 252 1.89 -23.08 7.87
N PHE A 253 3.08 -23.56 8.22
CA PHE A 253 4.12 -23.96 7.27
C PHE A 253 5.15 -24.87 7.97
N PRO A 254 5.92 -25.68 7.20
CA PRO A 254 6.95 -26.55 7.77
C PRO A 254 7.95 -25.77 8.63
N GLY A 255 8.18 -26.21 9.87
CA GLY A 255 9.11 -25.56 10.81
C GLY A 255 8.48 -24.54 11.77
N VAL A 256 7.25 -24.06 11.53
CA VAL A 256 6.60 -23.04 12.40
C VAL A 256 6.45 -23.50 13.85
N LYS A 257 6.28 -24.80 14.11
CA LYS A 257 6.16 -25.35 15.46
C LYS A 257 7.46 -25.22 16.26
N GLU A 258 8.59 -25.48 15.62
CA GLU A 258 9.91 -25.34 16.28
C GLU A 258 10.24 -23.87 16.51
N LEU A 259 9.95 -23.01 15.51
CA LEU A 259 10.07 -21.57 15.65
C LEU A 259 9.24 -21.03 16.83
N ARG A 260 7.99 -21.50 16.99
CA ARG A 260 7.14 -21.16 18.15
C ARG A 260 7.79 -21.58 19.46
N LYS A 261 8.31 -22.80 19.55
CA LYS A 261 8.98 -23.26 20.78
C LYS A 261 10.21 -22.40 21.13
N LEU A 262 11.05 -22.10 20.14
CA LEU A 262 12.22 -21.22 20.34
C LEU A 262 11.80 -19.81 20.73
N ALA A 263 10.78 -19.24 20.11
CA ALA A 263 10.37 -17.87 20.37
C ALA A 263 9.96 -17.59 21.83
N TYR A 264 9.60 -18.61 22.61
CA TYR A 264 9.28 -18.48 24.04
C TYR A 264 10.42 -18.93 24.97
N SER A 265 11.57 -19.37 24.43
CA SER A 265 12.72 -19.82 25.21
C SER A 265 14.01 -19.05 24.89
N ASP A 266 14.24 -18.70 23.62
CA ASP A 266 15.39 -17.93 23.13
C ASP A 266 14.99 -17.14 21.87
N LEU A 267 14.82 -15.83 22.04
CA LEU A 267 14.39 -14.93 20.96
C LEU A 267 15.44 -14.79 19.85
N ASP A 268 16.73 -14.86 20.19
CA ASP A 268 17.82 -14.70 19.23
C ASP A 268 17.94 -15.97 18.37
N ALA A 269 17.80 -17.15 18.99
CA ALA A 269 17.70 -18.42 18.28
C ALA A 269 16.46 -18.49 17.38
N ALA A 270 15.30 -17.99 17.84
CA ALA A 270 14.08 -17.93 17.04
C ALA A 270 14.23 -17.01 15.82
N LEU A 271 14.83 -15.83 16.00
CA LEU A 271 15.11 -14.91 14.90
C LEU A 271 16.07 -15.53 13.88
N LEU A 272 17.15 -16.16 14.36
CA LEU A 272 18.11 -16.82 13.48
C LEU A 272 17.44 -17.91 12.65
N LEU A 273 16.65 -18.78 13.29
CA LEU A 273 15.89 -19.82 12.58
C LEU A 273 14.95 -19.22 11.53
N GLY A 274 14.22 -18.14 11.87
CA GLY A 274 13.32 -17.48 10.92
C GLY A 274 14.04 -16.92 9.68
N LEU A 275 15.21 -16.31 9.88
CA LEU A 275 16.06 -15.80 8.80
C LEU A 275 16.63 -16.93 7.94
N GLU A 276 17.10 -18.03 8.54
CA GLU A 276 17.63 -19.18 7.82
C GLU A 276 16.56 -19.92 7.00
N MET A 277 15.36 -20.08 7.56
CA MET A 277 14.20 -20.61 6.81
C MET A 277 13.84 -19.74 5.61
N THR A 278 13.91 -18.42 5.77
CA THR A 278 13.69 -17.47 4.66
C THR A 278 14.79 -17.58 3.60
N GLN A 279 16.04 -17.72 4.02
CA GLN A 279 17.19 -17.90 3.12
C GLN A 279 17.05 -19.19 2.30
N GLU A 280 16.71 -20.30 2.94
CA GLU A 280 16.49 -21.58 2.28
C GLU A 280 15.34 -21.51 1.26
N HIS A 281 14.21 -20.90 1.65
CA HIS A 281 13.06 -20.73 0.78
C HIS A 281 13.40 -19.90 -0.48
N LEU A 282 14.13 -18.80 -0.33
CA LEU A 282 14.56 -17.96 -1.45
C LEU A 282 15.56 -18.71 -2.35
N ALA A 283 16.49 -19.46 -1.77
CA ALA A 283 17.44 -20.28 -2.53
C ALA A 283 16.73 -21.34 -3.38
N GLN A 284 15.69 -22.01 -2.84
CA GLN A 284 14.86 -22.96 -3.60
C GLN A 284 14.12 -22.30 -4.77
N GLN A 285 13.81 -21.01 -4.67
CA GLN A 285 13.17 -20.22 -5.73
C GLN A 285 14.16 -19.59 -6.71
N GLY A 286 15.48 -19.75 -6.49
CA GLY A 286 16.50 -19.03 -7.26
C GLY A 286 16.47 -17.51 -7.06
N ALA A 287 15.91 -17.04 -5.94
CA ALA A 287 15.76 -15.62 -5.62
C ALA A 287 16.87 -15.15 -4.65
N PRO A 288 17.39 -13.92 -4.80
CA PRO A 288 18.40 -13.39 -3.91
C PRO A 288 17.82 -12.97 -2.55
N MET A 289 18.58 -13.18 -1.48
CA MET A 289 18.28 -12.59 -0.17
C MET A 289 18.88 -11.18 -0.08
N GLY A 290 18.16 -10.26 0.57
CA GLY A 290 18.64 -8.90 0.78
C GLY A 290 19.87 -8.83 1.70
N LYS A 291 20.74 -7.85 1.45
CA LYS A 291 21.98 -7.63 2.22
C LYS A 291 21.74 -7.52 3.73
N ALA A 292 20.71 -6.77 4.14
CA ALA A 292 20.38 -6.57 5.56
C ALA A 292 20.05 -7.88 6.30
N SER A 293 19.39 -8.83 5.62
CA SER A 293 19.08 -10.14 6.19
C SER A 293 20.34 -11.00 6.36
N LEU A 294 21.25 -10.96 5.38
CA LEU A 294 22.53 -11.65 5.47
C LEU A 294 23.39 -11.10 6.62
N GLU A 295 23.40 -9.77 6.79
CA GLU A 295 24.08 -9.11 7.91
C GLU A 295 23.45 -9.45 9.26
N ALA A 296 22.12 -9.59 9.33
CA ALA A 296 21.42 -10.05 10.53
C ALA A 296 21.82 -11.48 10.92
N ILE A 297 21.87 -12.40 9.95
CA ILE A 297 22.33 -13.78 10.15
C ILE A 297 23.78 -13.79 10.64
N ALA A 298 24.66 -13.05 9.97
CA ALA A 298 26.07 -12.97 10.34
C ALA A 298 26.24 -12.48 11.78
N TYR A 299 25.54 -11.40 12.15
CA TYR A 299 25.56 -10.84 13.50
C TYR A 299 25.10 -11.84 14.58
N LEU A 300 24.03 -12.61 14.31
CA LEU A 300 23.52 -13.62 15.24
C LEU A 300 24.47 -14.82 15.38
N LYS A 301 25.21 -15.18 14.32
CA LYS A 301 26.16 -16.30 14.33
C LYS A 301 27.51 -15.98 14.99
N THR A 302 28.00 -14.76 14.84
CA THR A 302 29.32 -14.37 15.37
C THR A 302 29.29 -13.92 16.83
N GLY A 303 28.11 -13.75 17.42
CA GLY A 303 27.95 -13.19 18.77
C GLY A 303 28.15 -11.66 18.79
N LYS A 304 27.72 -11.03 19.90
CA LYS A 304 27.70 -9.56 20.09
C LYS A 304 29.09 -8.90 20.23
N ASP A 305 30.17 -9.68 20.20
CA ASP A 305 31.53 -9.24 20.57
C ASP A 305 32.36 -8.64 19.41
N ALA A 306 31.69 -8.16 18.35
CA ALA A 306 32.32 -7.42 17.26
C ALA A 306 31.94 -5.93 17.27
N THR A 307 32.03 -5.28 18.43
CA THR A 307 32.11 -3.81 18.58
C THR A 307 32.76 -3.46 19.90
#